data_AF-A0ABD6DKQ7-F1
#
_entry.id   AF-A0ABD6DKQ7-F1
#
_cell.length_a   1.000
_cell.length_b   1.000
_cell.length_c   1.000
_cell.angle_alpha   90.00
_cell.angle_beta   90.00
_cell.angle_gamma   90.00
#
_symmetry.space_group_name_H-M   'P 1'
#
loop_
_entity.id
_entity.type
_entity.pdbx_description
1 polymer ?
#
loop_
_entity_poly.entity_id
_entity_poly.type
_entity_poly.pdbx_seq_one_letter_code
_entity_poly.pdbx_strand_id
1 'polypeptide(L)'
;MTTEKECIDALREAASKLGESPTKAAYEELGLQPASGTIIRTMGGWNDAKEAAGLETYYAGQFGGDDVEPKPDDIELPEDVTWEELSDNQRWYYKNRQQEIEKKDRRRAELRSWLHEYKLQQCACVRCGEGDPACLDFHHTGEKEMGIAEMVMYGYSRESILEEIERCEVLCANCHRKEHYVEP
;
A
#
# COMPACT_ATOMS: atom_id res chain seq x y z
N MET A 1 13.14 11.03 -31.00
CA MET A 1 12.88 9.79 -30.25
C MET A 1 14.20 9.05 -30.17
N THR A 2 14.63 8.67 -28.97
CA THR A 2 15.86 7.88 -28.78
C THR A 2 15.65 6.49 -29.36
N THR A 3 16.58 6.06 -30.20
CA THR A 3 16.59 4.76 -30.88
C THR A 3 17.23 3.69 -29.99
N GLU A 4 16.91 2.42 -30.26
CA GLU A 4 17.55 1.28 -29.58
C GLU A 4 19.07 1.28 -29.75
N LYS A 5 19.53 1.66 -30.95
CA LYS A 5 20.96 1.78 -31.27
C LYS A 5 21.66 2.80 -30.36
N GLU A 6 21.06 3.97 -30.16
CA GLU A 6 21.63 5.00 -29.26
C GLU A 6 21.69 4.52 -27.80
N CYS A 7 20.75 3.67 -27.37
CA CYS A 7 20.77 3.07 -26.04
C CYS A 7 21.91 2.04 -25.91
N ILE A 8 22.10 1.19 -26.92
CA ILE A 8 23.18 0.18 -26.96
C ILE A 8 24.56 0.85 -26.98
N ASP A 9 24.74 1.86 -27.82
CA ASP A 9 26.02 2.56 -27.96
C ASP A 9 26.41 3.26 -26.65
N ALA A 10 25.45 3.89 -25.95
CA ALA A 10 25.71 4.52 -24.66
C ALA A 10 26.07 3.51 -23.56
N LEU A 11 25.45 2.32 -23.55
CA LEU A 11 25.80 1.25 -22.61
C LEU A 11 27.20 0.69 -22.87
N ARG A 12 27.61 0.54 -24.13
CA ARG A 12 28.96 0.13 -24.51
C ARG A 12 30.00 1.18 -24.13
N GLU A 13 29.67 2.46 -24.31
CA GLU A 13 30.52 3.57 -23.87
C GLU A 13 30.69 3.55 -22.34
N ALA A 14 29.60 3.37 -21.59
CA ALA A 14 29.64 3.25 -20.14
C ALA A 14 30.51 2.07 -19.70
N ALA A 15 30.35 0.90 -20.32
CA ALA A 15 31.17 -0.28 -20.03
C ALA A 15 32.66 -0.04 -20.32
N SER A 16 32.98 0.63 -21.43
CA SER A 16 34.36 0.99 -21.76
C SER A 16 34.97 1.97 -20.75
N LYS A 17 34.18 2.88 -20.18
CA LYS A 17 34.66 3.85 -19.17
C LYS A 17 34.86 3.22 -17.79
N LEU A 18 34.01 2.28 -17.42
CA LEU A 18 34.09 1.59 -16.13
C LEU A 18 35.05 0.40 -16.13
N GLY A 19 35.36 -0.15 -17.32
CA GLY A 19 36.13 -1.38 -17.46
C GLY A 19 35.33 -2.64 -17.10
N GLU A 20 34.04 -2.49 -16.79
CA GLU A 20 33.12 -3.54 -16.41
C GLU A 20 31.71 -3.22 -16.90
N SER A 21 30.81 -4.20 -16.80
CA SER A 21 29.42 -4.01 -17.20
C SER A 21 28.69 -3.02 -16.26
N PRO A 22 28.12 -1.90 -16.75
CA PRO A 22 27.60 -0.84 -15.90
C PRO A 22 26.40 -1.29 -15.06
N THR A 23 26.40 -0.93 -13.77
CA THR A 23 25.17 -0.88 -12.97
C THR A 23 24.36 0.36 -13.36
N LYS A 24 23.06 0.39 -13.06
CA LYS A 24 22.22 1.56 -13.33
C LYS A 24 22.77 2.81 -12.62
N ALA A 25 23.18 2.68 -11.36
CA ALA A 25 23.75 3.76 -10.58
C ALA A 25 25.08 4.26 -11.16
N ALA A 26 26.00 3.35 -11.49
CA ALA A 26 27.28 3.70 -12.10
C ALA A 26 27.11 4.40 -13.45
N TYR A 27 26.13 3.98 -14.26
CA TYR A 27 25.80 4.66 -15.51
C TYR A 27 25.29 6.10 -15.28
N GLU A 28 24.45 6.32 -14.27
CA GLU A 28 23.93 7.64 -13.92
C GLU A 28 25.05 8.59 -13.45
N GLU A 29 26.02 8.08 -12.70
CA GLU A 29 27.19 8.85 -12.26
C GLU A 29 28.08 9.32 -13.42
N LEU A 30 28.13 8.57 -14.52
CA LEU A 30 28.86 8.97 -15.74
C LEU A 30 28.19 10.12 -16.49
N GLY A 31 26.94 10.46 -16.16
CA GLY A 31 26.20 11.56 -16.80
C GLY A 31 25.94 11.34 -18.30
N LEU A 32 25.95 10.08 -18.76
CA LEU A 32 25.79 9.73 -20.17
C LEU A 32 24.35 9.92 -20.65
N GLN A 33 24.21 10.14 -21.96
CA GLN A 33 22.92 10.19 -22.65
C GLN A 33 22.81 9.03 -23.64
N PRO A 34 21.62 8.43 -23.80
CA PRO A 34 20.34 8.77 -23.14
C PRO A 34 20.31 8.41 -21.64
N ALA A 35 19.52 9.15 -20.86
CA ALA A 35 19.34 8.86 -19.43
C ALA A 35 18.82 7.43 -19.18
N SER A 36 19.16 6.85 -18.03
CA SER A 36 18.84 5.45 -17.67
C SER A 36 17.34 5.12 -17.82
N GLY A 37 16.45 6.03 -17.42
CA GLY A 37 15.01 5.87 -17.56
C GLY A 37 14.52 5.90 -19.01
N THR A 38 15.24 6.57 -19.91
CA THR A 38 14.96 6.53 -21.35
C THR A 38 15.40 5.22 -21.95
N ILE A 39 16.57 4.70 -21.55
CA ILE A 39 17.03 3.36 -21.96
C ILE A 39 16.02 2.29 -21.55
N ILE A 40 15.56 2.30 -20.29
CA ILE A 40 14.56 1.34 -19.80
C ILE A 40 13.25 1.42 -20.61
N ARG A 41 12.78 2.62 -20.92
CA ARG A 41 11.53 2.81 -21.68
C ARG A 41 11.65 2.36 -23.13
N THR A 42 12.81 2.59 -23.75
CA THR A 42 13.07 2.23 -25.16
C THR A 42 13.38 0.74 -25.31
N MET A 43 14.09 0.14 -24.35
CA MET A 43 14.62 -1.24 -24.45
C MET A 43 13.82 -2.27 -23.63
N GLY A 44 12.76 -1.87 -22.92
CA GLY A 44 11.93 -2.76 -22.08
C GLY A 44 12.47 -3.02 -20.67
N GLY A 45 13.78 -2.91 -20.48
CA GLY A 45 14.43 -3.13 -19.19
C GLY A 45 15.92 -2.79 -19.20
N TRP A 46 16.51 -2.62 -18.02
CA TRP A 46 17.95 -2.33 -17.90
C TRP A 46 18.82 -3.54 -18.29
N ASN A 47 18.41 -4.74 -17.86
CA ASN A 47 19.10 -5.97 -18.24
C ASN A 47 18.89 -6.30 -19.72
N ASP A 48 17.70 -6.10 -20.26
CA ASP A 48 17.42 -6.29 -21.70
C ASP A 48 18.31 -5.39 -22.56
N ALA A 49 18.51 -4.13 -22.13
CA ALA A 49 19.41 -3.20 -22.80
C ALA A 49 20.88 -3.64 -22.73
N LYS A 50 21.33 -4.18 -21.58
CA LYS A 50 22.68 -4.72 -21.41
C LYS A 50 22.91 -5.98 -22.25
N GLU A 51 21.93 -6.87 -22.32
CA GLU A 51 21.96 -8.07 -23.18
C GLU A 51 22.06 -7.68 -24.65
N ALA A 52 21.23 -6.74 -25.12
CA ALA A 52 21.29 -6.20 -26.47
C ALA A 52 22.63 -5.52 -26.79
N ALA A 53 23.29 -4.93 -25.79
CA ALA A 53 24.61 -4.34 -25.92
C ALA A 53 25.76 -5.37 -25.92
N GLY A 54 25.48 -6.64 -25.59
CA GLY A 54 26.48 -7.70 -25.42
C GLY A 54 27.25 -7.58 -24.10
N LEU A 55 26.64 -6.96 -23.09
CA LEU A 55 27.23 -6.73 -21.77
C LEU A 55 26.68 -7.73 -20.75
N GLU A 56 27.51 -8.11 -19.78
CA GLU A 56 27.13 -9.02 -18.70
C GLU A 56 25.94 -8.45 -17.92
N THR A 57 24.81 -9.16 -17.89
CA THR A 57 23.62 -8.75 -17.15
C THR A 57 23.72 -9.15 -15.69
N TYR A 58 23.07 -8.40 -14.82
CA TYR A 58 22.90 -8.78 -13.43
C TYR A 58 21.43 -9.13 -13.26
N TYR A 59 21.05 -10.38 -13.54
CA TYR A 59 19.79 -10.87 -13.01
C TYR A 59 19.93 -10.91 -11.50
N ALA A 60 18.90 -10.47 -10.78
CA ALA A 60 18.85 -10.51 -9.32
C ALA A 60 18.97 -11.93 -8.72
N GLY A 61 19.29 -12.96 -9.53
CA GLY A 61 19.66 -14.31 -9.09
C GLY A 61 21.08 -14.75 -9.47
N GLN A 62 21.94 -13.93 -10.09
CA GLN A 62 23.30 -14.30 -10.49
C GLN A 62 24.42 -13.74 -9.58
N PHE A 63 24.10 -12.81 -8.68
CA PHE A 63 24.96 -12.43 -7.57
C PHE A 63 24.17 -12.62 -6.28
N GLY A 64 24.47 -13.71 -5.57
CA GLY A 64 23.82 -14.04 -4.31
C GLY A 64 22.49 -14.75 -4.50
N GLY A 65 22.53 -16.07 -4.67
CA GLY A 65 21.68 -16.84 -3.79
C GLY A 65 22.19 -16.56 -2.39
N ASP A 66 21.63 -15.55 -1.72
CA ASP A 66 21.54 -15.67 -0.27
C ASP A 66 20.88 -17.03 -0.07
N ASP A 67 21.55 -17.94 0.65
CA ASP A 67 20.96 -19.22 1.04
C ASP A 67 19.51 -18.94 1.42
N VAL A 68 18.56 -19.42 0.61
CA VAL A 68 17.15 -19.14 0.87
C VAL A 68 16.88 -19.77 2.22
N GLU A 69 16.73 -18.91 3.23
CA GLU A 69 16.52 -19.39 4.59
C GLU A 69 15.34 -20.35 4.58
N PRO A 70 15.43 -21.50 5.29
CA PRO A 70 14.34 -22.46 5.32
C PRO A 70 13.05 -21.78 5.78
N LYS A 71 11.92 -22.22 5.22
CA LYS A 71 10.61 -21.70 5.59
C LYS A 71 10.43 -21.78 7.12
N PRO A 72 10.15 -20.66 7.80
CA PRO A 72 9.76 -20.68 9.20
C PRO A 72 8.57 -21.62 9.45
N ASP A 73 8.59 -22.34 10.57
CA ASP A 73 7.57 -23.34 10.93
C ASP A 73 6.19 -22.72 11.14
N ASP A 74 6.14 -21.46 11.55
CA ASP A 74 4.95 -20.66 11.85
C ASP A 74 4.25 -20.07 10.62
N ILE A 75 4.84 -20.24 9.43
CA ILE A 75 4.26 -19.73 8.17
C ILE A 75 3.54 -20.86 7.42
N GLU A 76 2.23 -20.74 7.29
CA GLU A 76 1.44 -21.60 6.41
C GLU A 76 1.44 -21.06 4.97
N LEU A 77 1.77 -21.94 4.02
CA LEU A 77 1.70 -21.65 2.58
C LEU A 77 0.57 -22.45 1.94
N PRO A 78 -0.10 -21.92 0.90
CA PRO A 78 -0.99 -22.70 0.05
C PRO A 78 -0.29 -23.93 -0.55
N GLU A 79 -1.05 -24.99 -0.84
CA GLU A 79 -0.51 -26.27 -1.36
C GLU A 79 0.23 -26.12 -2.70
N ASP A 80 -0.10 -25.09 -3.49
CA ASP A 80 0.48 -24.77 -4.79
C ASP A 80 1.69 -23.81 -4.73
N VAL A 81 2.14 -23.44 -3.52
CA VAL A 81 3.20 -22.45 -3.31
C VAL A 81 4.40 -23.06 -2.60
N THR A 82 5.54 -23.11 -3.31
CA THR A 82 6.82 -23.57 -2.77
C THR A 82 7.66 -22.39 -2.26
N TRP A 83 8.15 -22.45 -1.02
CA TRP A 83 8.89 -21.35 -0.38
C TRP A 83 10.16 -20.93 -1.12
N GLU A 84 10.89 -21.91 -1.65
CA GLU A 84 12.14 -21.73 -2.37
C GLU A 84 11.93 -21.04 -3.73
N GLU A 85 10.75 -21.24 -4.32
CA GLU A 85 10.37 -20.68 -5.63
C GLU A 85 9.80 -19.25 -5.52
N LEU A 86 9.51 -18.79 -4.30
CA LEU A 86 9.04 -17.43 -4.08
C LEU A 86 10.15 -16.40 -4.35
N SER A 87 9.76 -15.22 -4.82
CA SER A 87 10.63 -14.04 -4.78
C SER A 87 10.81 -13.52 -3.35
N ASP A 88 11.84 -12.71 -3.10
CA ASP A 88 12.07 -12.09 -1.78
C ASP A 88 10.89 -11.26 -1.31
N ASN A 89 10.23 -10.53 -2.22
CA ASN A 89 9.01 -9.77 -1.91
C ASN A 89 7.86 -10.68 -1.49
N GLN A 90 7.70 -11.84 -2.13
CA GLN A 90 6.66 -12.81 -1.78
C GLN A 90 6.97 -13.48 -0.43
N ARG A 91 8.22 -13.88 -0.18
CA ARG A 91 8.65 -14.39 1.14
C ARG A 91 8.41 -13.35 2.23
N TRP A 92 8.79 -12.10 1.99
CA TRP A 92 8.53 -10.99 2.92
C TRP A 92 7.03 -10.83 3.19
N TYR A 93 6.18 -10.92 2.16
CA TYR A 93 4.74 -10.87 2.34
C TYR A 93 4.26 -11.98 3.28
N TYR A 94 4.63 -13.25 3.07
CA TYR A 94 4.22 -14.34 3.94
C TYR A 94 4.78 -14.22 5.37
N LYS A 95 6.03 -13.78 5.53
CA LYS A 95 6.64 -13.50 6.85
C LYS A 95 5.87 -12.42 7.63
N ASN A 96 5.41 -11.38 6.94
CA ASN A 96 4.82 -10.21 7.59
C ASN A 96 3.29 -10.18 7.57
N ARG A 97 2.63 -11.04 6.78
CA ARG A 97 1.17 -11.04 6.60
C ARG A 97 0.43 -11.07 7.92
N GLN A 98 0.80 -11.98 8.81
CA GLN A 98 0.14 -12.14 10.10
C GLN A 98 0.32 -10.89 10.98
N GLN A 99 1.54 -10.37 11.05
CA GLN A 99 1.84 -9.14 11.79
C GLN A 99 1.12 -7.93 11.21
N GLU A 100 1.00 -7.81 9.88
CA GLU A 100 0.28 -6.72 9.21
C GLU A 100 -1.24 -6.82 9.45
N ILE A 101 -1.80 -8.03 9.49
CA ILE A 101 -3.20 -8.26 9.88
C ILE A 101 -3.40 -7.83 11.33
N GLU A 102 -2.54 -8.27 12.24
CA GLU A 102 -2.62 -7.93 13.67
C GLU A 102 -2.48 -6.44 13.94
N LYS A 103 -1.59 -5.74 13.22
CA LYS A 103 -1.45 -4.28 13.29
C LYS A 103 -2.75 -3.59 12.87
N LYS A 104 -3.36 -4.01 11.75
CA LYS A 104 -4.61 -3.46 11.25
C LYS A 104 -5.77 -3.71 12.22
N ASP A 105 -5.86 -4.92 12.76
CA ASP A 105 -6.93 -5.29 13.70
C ASP A 105 -6.78 -4.58 15.05
N ARG A 106 -5.54 -4.41 15.54
CA ARG A 106 -5.24 -3.59 16.71
C ARG A 106 -5.67 -2.14 16.49
N ARG A 107 -5.30 -1.54 15.36
CA ARG A 107 -5.71 -0.17 15.00
C ARG A 107 -7.24 -0.02 14.97
N ARG A 108 -7.95 -0.97 14.37
CA ARG A 108 -9.42 -0.98 14.33
C ARG A 108 -10.04 -1.13 15.72
N ALA A 109 -9.46 -1.96 16.58
CA ALA A 109 -9.91 -2.11 17.96
C ALA A 109 -9.73 -0.80 18.75
N GLU A 110 -8.55 -0.18 18.65
CA GLU A 110 -8.25 1.12 19.28
C GLU A 110 -9.21 2.23 18.82
N LEU A 111 -9.50 2.30 17.52
CA LEU A 111 -10.45 3.28 16.98
C LEU A 111 -11.89 3.01 17.43
N ARG A 112 -12.30 1.73 17.53
CA ARG A 112 -13.64 1.38 18.03
C ARG A 112 -13.80 1.76 19.51
N SER A 113 -12.81 1.46 20.35
CA SER A 113 -12.82 1.87 21.76
C SER A 113 -12.86 3.39 21.88
N TRP A 114 -11.95 4.08 21.20
CA TRP A 114 -11.91 5.55 21.22
C TRP A 114 -13.24 6.18 20.76
N LEU A 115 -13.86 5.68 19.68
CA LEU A 115 -15.14 6.19 19.20
C LEU A 115 -16.28 5.91 20.19
N HIS A 116 -16.26 4.77 20.86
CA HIS A 116 -17.21 4.45 21.91
C HIS A 116 -17.08 5.42 23.09
N GLU A 117 -15.86 5.68 23.57
CA GLU A 117 -15.59 6.67 24.61
C GLU A 117 -16.00 8.09 24.19
N TYR A 118 -15.73 8.46 22.93
CA TYR A 118 -16.17 9.75 22.37
C TYR A 118 -17.69 9.88 22.41
N LYS A 119 -18.43 8.87 21.92
CA LYS A 119 -19.89 8.85 21.96
C LYS A 119 -20.42 8.97 23.39
N LEU A 120 -19.81 8.26 24.35
CA LEU A 120 -20.23 8.28 25.75
C LEU A 120 -20.07 9.67 26.40
N GLN A 121 -19.03 10.40 26.03
CA GLN A 121 -18.67 11.66 26.68
C GLN A 121 -19.26 12.90 25.99
N GLN A 122 -19.42 12.84 24.67
CA GLN A 122 -19.67 14.03 23.85
C GLN A 122 -20.96 13.96 23.04
N CYS A 123 -21.66 12.81 23.02
CA CYS A 123 -22.77 12.59 22.11
C CYS A 123 -24.06 12.26 22.84
N ALA A 124 -25.15 12.82 22.32
CA ALA A 124 -26.51 12.39 22.58
C ALA A 124 -27.33 12.63 21.32
N CYS A 125 -28.41 11.87 21.13
CA CYS A 125 -29.31 12.06 20.01
C CYS A 125 -29.91 13.46 20.05
N VAL A 126 -29.70 14.26 19.00
CA VAL A 126 -30.20 15.64 18.93
C VAL A 126 -31.72 15.73 18.87
N ARG A 127 -32.41 14.62 18.56
CA ARG A 127 -33.88 14.57 18.45
C ARG A 127 -34.59 14.13 19.74
N CYS A 128 -34.00 13.19 20.49
CA CYS A 128 -34.68 12.59 21.65
C CYS A 128 -33.84 12.51 22.93
N GLY A 129 -32.56 12.91 22.89
CA GLY A 129 -31.68 12.91 24.06
C GLY A 129 -31.15 11.55 24.50
N GLU A 130 -31.40 10.47 23.74
CA GLU A 130 -30.74 9.17 23.97
C GLU A 130 -29.22 9.34 24.03
N GLY A 131 -28.57 8.75 25.03
CA GLY A 131 -27.14 8.93 25.30
C GLY A 131 -26.34 7.63 25.27
N ASP A 132 -26.98 6.47 25.13
CA ASP A 132 -26.27 5.19 25.05
C ASP A 132 -25.45 5.12 23.74
N PRO A 133 -24.10 5.02 23.80
CA PRO A 133 -23.24 4.93 22.62
C PRO A 133 -23.60 3.82 21.64
N ALA A 134 -24.16 2.70 22.12
CA ALA A 134 -24.58 1.58 21.28
C ALA A 134 -25.82 1.92 20.44
N CYS A 135 -26.59 2.92 20.84
CA CYS A 135 -27.79 3.37 20.15
C CYS A 135 -27.54 4.55 19.20
N LEU A 136 -26.37 5.20 19.25
CA LEU A 136 -26.07 6.41 18.49
C LEU A 136 -25.41 6.12 17.14
N ASP A 137 -25.86 6.83 16.12
CA ASP A 137 -25.36 6.84 14.75
C ASP A 137 -25.01 8.29 14.33
N PHE A 138 -24.05 8.42 13.40
CA PHE A 138 -23.70 9.69 12.78
C PHE A 138 -24.42 9.79 11.44
N HIS A 139 -25.33 10.76 11.34
CA HIS A 139 -26.17 11.00 10.18
C HIS A 139 -25.62 12.15 9.33
N HIS A 140 -25.35 11.90 8.06
CA HIS A 140 -25.00 12.95 7.10
C HIS A 140 -26.26 13.64 6.57
N THR A 141 -26.28 14.97 6.64
CA THR A 141 -27.39 15.81 6.14
C THR A 141 -27.25 16.19 4.66
N GLY A 142 -26.16 15.77 4.00
CA GLY A 142 -25.80 16.13 2.62
C GLY A 142 -25.57 14.95 1.68
N GLU A 143 -24.64 15.09 0.74
CA GLU A 143 -24.25 14.01 -0.17
C GLU A 143 -23.71 12.80 0.58
N LYS A 144 -23.82 11.62 -0.04
CA LYS A 144 -23.40 10.36 0.57
C LYS A 144 -21.86 10.30 0.66
N GLU A 145 -21.33 10.75 1.79
CA GLU A 145 -19.93 10.56 2.18
C GLU A 145 -19.73 9.20 2.86
N MET A 146 -18.46 8.84 3.09
CA MET A 146 -18.10 7.59 3.74
C MET A 146 -18.54 7.63 5.21
N GLY A 147 -19.24 6.59 5.68
CA GLY A 147 -19.72 6.58 7.06
C GLY A 147 -18.59 6.52 8.08
N ILE A 148 -18.77 7.11 9.27
CA ILE A 148 -17.79 7.02 10.37
C ILE A 148 -17.42 5.56 10.70
N ALA A 149 -18.39 4.64 10.64
CA ALA A 149 -18.15 3.21 10.84
C ALA A 149 -17.21 2.62 9.77
N GLU A 150 -17.32 3.06 8.52
CA GLU A 150 -16.44 2.64 7.43
C GLU A 150 -15.03 3.23 7.62
N MET A 151 -14.91 4.50 8.02
CA MET A 151 -13.60 5.11 8.31
C MET A 151 -12.85 4.36 9.42
N VAL A 152 -13.56 3.91 10.46
CA VAL A 152 -12.99 3.06 11.51
C VAL A 152 -12.55 1.70 10.96
N MET A 153 -13.35 1.08 10.09
CA MET A 153 -13.03 -0.20 9.45
C MET A 153 -11.78 -0.11 8.55
N TYR A 154 -11.64 0.98 7.81
CA TYR A 154 -10.49 1.24 6.94
C TYR A 154 -9.27 1.80 7.70
N GLY A 155 -9.42 2.15 8.99
CA GLY A 155 -8.31 2.52 9.86
C GLY A 155 -7.82 3.96 9.69
N TYR A 156 -8.72 4.90 9.37
CA TYR A 156 -8.40 6.32 9.20
C TYR A 156 -7.76 6.95 10.45
N SER A 157 -7.20 8.16 10.29
CA SER A 157 -6.69 8.95 11.41
C SER A 157 -7.85 9.42 12.31
N ARG A 158 -7.56 9.73 13.58
CA ARG A 158 -8.60 10.21 14.50
C ARG A 158 -9.05 11.61 14.09
N GLU A 159 -8.11 12.40 13.60
CA GLU A 159 -8.30 13.76 13.11
C GLU A 159 -9.31 13.77 11.96
N SER A 160 -9.12 12.92 10.93
CA SER A 160 -10.07 12.85 9.82
C SER A 160 -11.44 12.34 10.24
N ILE A 161 -11.51 11.42 11.21
CA ILE A 161 -12.79 10.97 11.76
C ILE A 161 -13.50 12.10 12.51
N LEU A 162 -12.78 12.93 13.27
CA LEU A 162 -13.35 14.08 13.98
C LEU A 162 -13.87 15.14 13.01
N GLU A 163 -13.11 15.46 11.97
CA GLU A 163 -13.54 16.39 10.90
C GLU A 163 -14.85 15.92 10.24
N GLU A 164 -15.01 14.61 10.08
CA GLU A 164 -16.23 14.02 9.54
C GLU A 164 -17.40 14.06 10.54
N ILE A 165 -17.13 13.78 11.82
CA ILE A 165 -18.14 13.88 12.89
C ILE A 165 -18.73 15.28 12.97
N GLU A 166 -17.92 16.33 12.79
CA GLU A 166 -18.39 17.73 12.79
C GLU A 166 -19.42 18.05 11.70
N ARG A 167 -19.45 17.25 10.63
CA ARG A 167 -20.42 17.38 9.52
C ARG A 167 -21.66 16.50 9.71
N CYS A 168 -21.68 15.67 10.75
CA CYS A 168 -22.75 14.72 11.03
C CYS A 168 -23.69 15.24 12.13
N GLU A 169 -24.97 14.94 12.02
CA GLU A 169 -25.90 15.01 13.14
C GLU A 169 -25.86 13.69 13.92
N VAL A 170 -25.74 13.77 15.25
CA VAL A 170 -25.84 12.57 16.10
C VAL A 170 -27.31 12.21 16.30
N LEU A 171 -27.72 11.05 15.80
CA LEU A 171 -29.08 10.53 15.94
C LEU A 171 -29.04 9.15 16.57
N CYS A 172 -30.02 8.79 17.40
CA CYS A 172 -30.18 7.39 17.78
C CYS A 172 -30.73 6.58 16.61
N ALA A 173 -30.50 5.26 16.59
CA ALA A 173 -30.90 4.36 15.52
C ALA A 173 -32.39 4.49 15.13
N ASN A 174 -33.27 4.76 16.09
CA ASN A 174 -34.70 4.97 15.82
C ASN A 174 -35.00 6.33 15.18
N CYS A 175 -34.38 7.41 15.65
CA CYS A 175 -34.53 8.73 15.05
C CYS A 175 -33.89 8.78 13.66
N HIS A 176 -32.73 8.14 13.49
CA HIS A 176 -32.06 8.02 12.21
C HIS A 176 -32.92 7.30 11.17
N ARG A 177 -33.57 6.19 11.54
CA ARG A 177 -34.51 5.48 10.65
C ARG A 177 -35.73 6.33 10.27
N LYS A 178 -36.24 7.15 11.19
CA LYS A 178 -37.36 8.07 10.92
C LYS A 178 -36.96 9.17 9.94
N GLU A 179 -35.73 9.66 10.02
CA GLU A 179 -35.19 10.68 9.10
C GLU A 179 -35.17 10.18 7.65
N HIS A 180 -34.80 8.91 7.42
CA HIS A 180 -34.80 8.29 6.09
C HIS A 180 -36.16 7.73 5.65
N TYR A 181 -37.18 7.79 6.49
CA TYR A 181 -38.49 7.25 6.17
C TYR A 181 -39.26 8.23 5.28
N VAL A 182 -39.62 7.79 4.07
CA VAL A 182 -40.53 8.49 3.16
C VAL A 182 -41.88 7.81 3.24
N GLU A 183 -42.94 8.57 3.56
CA GLU A 183 -44.31 8.04 3.57
C GLU A 183 -44.69 7.57 2.15
N PRO A 184 -45.25 6.35 2.01
CA PRO A 184 -45.58 5.77 0.71
C PRO A 184 -46.73 6.47 -0.03
#